data_AF-A0A244CVK1-F1
#
_entry.id   AF-A0A244CVK1-F1
#
_cell.length_a   1.000
_cell.length_b   1.000
_cell.length_c   1.000
_cell.angle_alpha   90.00
_cell.angle_beta   90.00
_cell.angle_gamma   90.00
#
_symmetry.space_group_name_H-M   'P 1'
#
loop_
_entity.id
_entity.type
_entity.pdbx_description
1 polymer ?
#
loop_
_entity_poly.entity_id
_entity_poly.type
_entity_poly.pdbx_seq_one_letter_code
_entity_poly.pdbx_strand_id
1 'polypeptide(L)'
;MWFVITIKSPVKFYNPDGNPIDVDGVEWTNEIVNEKNDVAIRIASNEAFIKDHQQAMDILSKTQIKGFKTKIEARDFGKTLPNGKWKYLKIISKG
;
A
#
# COMPACT_ATOMS: atom_id res chain seq x y z
N MET A 1 -1.08 -4.56 -8.46
CA MET A 1 -1.17 -5.58 -7.40
C MET A 1 -1.90 -5.02 -6.19
N TRP A 2 -2.62 -5.87 -5.45
CA TRP A 2 -3.29 -5.52 -4.20
C TRP A 2 -2.54 -6.07 -3.01
N PHE A 3 -2.48 -5.29 -1.93
CA PHE A 3 -1.84 -5.68 -0.68
C PHE A 3 -2.75 -5.35 0.48
N VAL A 4 -2.67 -6.17 1.53
CA VAL A 4 -3.33 -5.87 2.81
C VAL A 4 -2.32 -5.14 3.69
N ILE A 5 -2.73 -3.99 4.23
CA ILE A 5 -1.89 -3.13 5.07
C ILE A 5 -2.58 -2.81 6.39
N THR A 6 -1.81 -2.38 7.40
CA THR A 6 -2.37 -1.81 8.63
C THR A 6 -3.03 -0.46 8.35
N ILE A 7 -3.99 -0.08 9.21
CA ILE A 7 -4.70 1.22 9.10
C ILE A 7 -3.92 2.36 9.78
N LYS A 8 -3.07 2.01 10.74
CA LYS A 8 -2.33 2.97 11.58
C LYS A 8 -0.91 3.17 11.07
N SER A 9 -0.38 4.36 11.32
CA SER A 9 1.04 4.66 11.14
C SER A 9 1.89 4.00 12.26
N PRO A 10 3.05 3.41 11.95
CA PRO A 10 3.60 3.22 10.60
C PRO A 10 2.79 2.17 9.81
N VAL A 11 2.58 2.43 8.53
CA VAL A 11 1.87 1.52 7.62
C VAL A 11 2.73 0.28 7.42
N LYS A 12 2.18 -0.89 7.73
CA LYS A 12 2.83 -2.19 7.60
C LYS A 12 2.05 -3.07 6.63
N PHE A 13 2.76 -3.98 5.97
CA PHE A 13 2.16 -4.98 5.09
C PHE A 13 1.91 -6.28 5.84
N TYR A 14 1.07 -7.16 5.31
CA TYR A 14 0.88 -8.49 5.88
C TYR A 14 1.59 -9.57 5.07
N ASN A 15 2.32 -10.44 5.78
CA ASN A 15 2.93 -11.64 5.21
C ASN A 15 1.88 -12.76 5.02
N PRO A 16 2.20 -13.89 4.37
CA PRO A 16 1.26 -14.99 4.19
C PRO A 16 0.67 -15.60 5.47
N ASP A 17 1.39 -15.51 6.59
CA ASP A 17 0.96 -16.03 7.90
C ASP A 17 0.03 -15.04 8.65
N GLY A 18 -0.18 -13.85 8.09
CA GLY A 18 -0.99 -12.80 8.72
C GLY A 18 -0.24 -11.96 9.75
N ASN A 19 1.08 -12.03 9.77
CA ASN A 19 1.93 -11.18 10.60
C ASN A 19 2.21 -9.84 9.89
N PRO A 20 2.14 -8.70 10.60
CA PRO A 20 2.52 -7.41 10.05
C PRO A 20 4.04 -7.31 9.90
N ILE A 21 4.50 -7.03 8.67
CA ILE A 21 5.90 -6.82 8.31
C ILE A 21 6.13 -5.33 8.05
N ASP A 22 7.22 -4.83 8.61
CA ASP A 22 7.77 -3.52 8.28
C ASP A 22 8.62 -3.62 7.00
N VAL A 23 8.50 -2.62 6.13
CA VAL A 23 9.17 -2.64 4.83
C VAL A 23 9.95 -1.34 4.67
N ASP A 24 11.24 -1.43 4.96
CA ASP A 24 12.14 -0.31 4.79
C ASP A 24 12.22 0.11 3.32
N GLY A 25 12.25 1.42 3.10
CA GLY A 25 12.42 2.03 1.79
C GLY A 25 11.14 2.29 0.99
N VAL A 26 9.95 1.84 1.46
CA VAL A 26 8.70 2.31 0.86
C VAL A 26 8.42 3.73 1.35
N GLU A 27 8.57 4.72 0.47
CA GLU A 27 8.32 6.11 0.81
C GLU A 27 6.81 6.41 0.82
N TRP A 28 6.33 6.93 1.95
CA TRP A 28 4.95 7.36 2.13
C TRP A 28 4.84 8.89 2.19
N THR A 29 3.83 9.45 1.55
CA THR A 29 3.48 10.88 1.57
C THR A 29 2.02 11.07 1.92
N ASN A 30 1.72 12.17 2.61
CA ASN A 30 0.36 12.61 2.90
C ASN A 30 -0.12 13.68 1.89
N GLU A 31 0.71 14.07 0.93
CA GLU A 31 0.41 15.07 -0.11
C GLU A 31 0.28 14.38 -1.47
N ILE A 32 -0.86 14.57 -2.14
CA ILE A 32 -1.07 14.17 -3.52
C ILE A 32 -0.88 15.42 -4.39
N VAL A 33 0.07 15.35 -5.34
CA VAL A 33 0.23 16.36 -6.37
C VAL A 33 -0.52 15.91 -7.61
N ASN A 34 -1.62 16.59 -7.93
CA ASN A 34 -2.34 16.40 -9.19
C ASN A 34 -1.99 17.55 -10.12
N GLU A 35 -1.40 17.24 -11.27
CA GLU A 35 -1.20 18.21 -12.33
C GLU A 35 -2.42 18.19 -13.27
N LYS A 36 -3.09 19.33 -13.38
CA LYS A 36 -4.17 19.53 -14.36
C LYS A 36 -3.94 20.87 -15.06
N ASN A 37 -3.75 20.83 -16.39
CA ASN A 37 -3.50 22.00 -17.24
C ASN A 37 -2.29 22.85 -16.77
N ASP A 38 -1.13 22.23 -16.55
CA ASP A 38 0.12 22.88 -16.08
C ASP A 38 0.03 23.56 -14.70
N VAL A 39 -1.04 23.33 -13.94
CA VAL A 39 -1.15 23.76 -12.54
C VAL A 39 -1.02 22.54 -11.63
N ALA A 40 0.01 22.53 -10.80
CA ALA A 40 0.18 21.55 -9.73
C ALA A 40 -0.75 21.90 -8.56
N ILE A 41 -1.81 21.11 -8.38
CA ILE A 41 -2.70 21.20 -7.23
C ILE A 41 -2.21 20.22 -6.17
N ARG A 42 -1.76 20.77 -5.04
CA ARG A 42 -1.38 19.99 -3.85
C ARG A 42 -2.60 19.77 -2.98
N ILE A 43 -2.95 18.51 -2.75
CA ILE A 43 -4.04 18.12 -1.87
C ILE A 43 -3.41 17.37 -0.69
N ALA A 44 -3.56 17.91 0.53
CA ALA A 44 -3.19 17.22 1.75
C ALA A 44 -4.26 16.18 2.12
N SER A 45 -3.83 15.00 2.52
CA SER A 45 -4.64 13.87 2.98
C SER A 45 -4.21 13.45 4.37
N ASN A 46 -5.17 13.02 5.19
CA ASN A 46 -4.88 12.39 6.49
C ASN A 46 -4.44 10.93 6.34
N GLU A 47 -4.57 10.35 5.14
CA GLU A 47 -4.13 9.00 4.82
C GLU A 47 -2.83 9.05 4.03
N ALA A 48 -1.85 8.24 4.45
CA ALA A 48 -0.58 8.09 3.78
C ALA A 48 -0.73 7.30 2.47
N PHE A 49 -0.07 7.78 1.41
CA PHE A 49 0.01 7.16 0.10
C PHE A 49 1.46 6.82 -0.25
N ILE A 50 1.66 5.84 -1.13
CA ILE A 50 2.97 5.57 -1.69
C ILE A 50 3.38 6.74 -2.58
N LYS A 51 4.57 7.29 -2.35
CA LYS A 51 5.15 8.38 -3.13
C LYS A 51 5.58 7.92 -4.52
N ASP A 52 6.29 6.80 -4.61
CA ASP A 52 6.75 6.21 -5.87
C ASP A 52 6.27 4.75 -5.98
N HIS A 53 5.36 4.53 -6.93
CA HIS A 53 4.76 3.22 -7.16
C HIS A 53 5.76 2.20 -7.70
N GLN A 54 6.73 2.62 -8.52
CA GLN A 54 7.72 1.73 -9.12
C GLN A 54 8.73 1.30 -8.06
N GLN A 55 9.26 2.25 -7.28
CA GLN A 55 10.11 1.96 -6.12
C GLN A 55 9.44 0.98 -5.17
N ALA A 56 8.16 1.22 -4.83
CA ALA A 56 7.43 0.35 -3.93
C ALA A 56 7.26 -1.06 -4.52
N MET A 57 6.95 -1.21 -5.81
CA MET A 57 6.86 -2.53 -6.45
C MET A 57 8.21 -3.27 -6.42
N ASP A 58 9.31 -2.57 -6.71
CA ASP A 58 10.65 -3.16 -6.70
C ASP A 58 11.05 -3.65 -5.31
N ILE A 59 10.75 -2.87 -4.27
CA ILE A 59 11.01 -3.26 -2.88
C ILE A 59 10.12 -4.44 -2.48
N LEU A 60 8.80 -4.32 -2.69
CA LEU A 60 7.84 -5.35 -2.28
C LEU A 60 8.10 -6.68 -2.98
N SER A 61 8.58 -6.67 -4.23
CA SER A 61 8.96 -7.89 -4.97
C SER A 61 10.08 -8.69 -4.31
N LYS A 62 10.92 -8.06 -3.48
CA LYS A 62 12.06 -8.65 -2.78
C LYS A 62 11.71 -9.10 -1.35
N THR A 63 10.47 -8.90 -0.93
CA THR A 63 10.00 -9.20 0.43
C THR A 63 9.07 -10.40 0.48
N GLN A 64 8.92 -11.01 1.65
CA GLN A 64 7.98 -12.12 1.88
C GLN A 64 6.53 -11.62 2.14
N ILE A 65 6.07 -10.63 1.37
CA ILE A 65 4.74 -10.04 1.52
C ILE A 65 3.77 -10.73 0.58
N LYS A 66 2.52 -10.87 1.03
CA LYS A 66 1.48 -11.45 0.18
C LYS A 66 0.82 -10.38 -0.70
N GLY A 67 1.14 -10.44 -1.99
CA GLY A 67 0.46 -9.67 -3.04
C GLY A 67 -0.68 -10.46 -3.68
N PHE A 68 -1.73 -9.75 -4.10
CA PHE A 68 -2.93 -10.34 -4.71
C PHE A 68 -3.22 -9.69 -6.06
N LYS A 69 -3.73 -10.49 -7.02
CA LYS A 69 -4.07 -9.97 -8.35
C LYS A 69 -5.35 -9.14 -8.27
N THR A 70 -6.30 -9.57 -7.46
CA THR A 70 -7.62 -8.91 -7.30
C THR A 70 -7.84 -8.39 -5.89
N LYS A 71 -8.74 -7.40 -5.77
CA LYS A 71 -9.18 -6.89 -4.45
C LYS A 71 -9.93 -7.96 -3.66
N ILE A 72 -10.62 -8.88 -4.33
CA ILE A 72 -11.42 -9.93 -3.70
C ILE A 72 -10.52 -10.90 -2.96
N GLU A 73 -9.44 -11.36 -3.60
CA GLU A 73 -8.45 -12.24 -2.96
C GLU A 73 -7.79 -11.55 -1.74
N ALA A 74 -7.41 -10.28 -1.89
CA ALA A 74 -6.87 -9.50 -0.77
C ALA A 74 -7.86 -9.37 0.39
N ARG A 75 -9.15 -9.20 0.08
CA ARG A 75 -10.23 -9.16 1.08
C ARG A 75 -10.39 -10.47 1.80
N ASP A 76 -10.41 -11.57 1.07
CA ASP A 76 -10.63 -12.87 1.67
C ASP A 76 -9.45 -13.26 2.56
N PHE A 77 -8.23 -12.87 2.20
CA PHE A 77 -7.08 -12.92 3.11
C PHE A 77 -7.22 -11.96 4.31
N GLY A 78 -7.66 -10.72 4.12
CA GLY A 78 -7.88 -9.78 5.22
C GLY A 78 -8.83 -10.34 6.31
N LYS A 79 -9.89 -11.06 5.90
CA LYS A 79 -10.82 -11.70 6.84
C LYS A 79 -10.17 -12.77 7.73
N THR A 80 -9.05 -13.35 7.33
CA THR A 80 -8.33 -14.34 8.14
C THR A 80 -7.37 -13.71 9.15
N LEU A 81 -7.18 -12.38 9.13
CA LEU A 81 -6.24 -11.69 10.01
C LEU A 81 -6.81 -11.48 11.42
N PRO A 82 -6.00 -11.69 12.48
CA PRO A 82 -6.48 -11.67 13.87
C PRO A 82 -6.99 -10.30 14.34
N ASN A 83 -6.48 -9.20 13.78
CA ASN A 83 -6.71 -7.86 14.32
C ASN A 83 -7.87 -7.09 13.68
N GLY A 84 -8.55 -7.63 12.65
CA GLY A 84 -9.70 -7.01 11.97
C GLY A 84 -9.51 -5.59 11.41
N LYS A 85 -8.32 -5.00 11.60
CA LYS A 85 -7.99 -3.61 11.30
C LYS A 85 -6.93 -3.61 10.20
N TRP A 86 -7.42 -3.61 8.96
CA TRP A 86 -6.58 -3.54 7.78
C TRP A 86 -7.24 -2.67 6.70
N LYS A 87 -6.44 -2.31 5.70
CA LYS A 87 -6.87 -1.63 4.47
C LYS A 87 -6.31 -2.35 3.25
N TYR A 88 -6.86 -2.04 2.08
CA TYR A 88 -6.39 -2.58 0.81
C TYR A 88 -5.66 -1.50 0.02
N LEU A 89 -4.39 -1.74 -0.24
CA LEU A 89 -3.59 -0.89 -1.07
C LEU A 89 -3.53 -1.47 -2.47
N LYS A 90 -3.88 -0.67 -3.47
CA LYS A 90 -3.65 -1.02 -4.89
C LYS A 90 -2.41 -0.27 -5.36
N ILE A 91 -1.37 -1.01 -5.70
CA ILE A 91 -0.19 -0.45 -6.36
C ILE A 91 -0.30 -0.77 -7.84
N ILE A 92 -0.30 0.26 -8.69
CA ILE A 92 -0.32 0.14 -10.14
C ILE A 92 0.96 0.79 -10.65
N SER A 93 1.82 0.03 -11.31
CA SER A 93 2.85 0.62 -12.16
C SER A 93 2.13 1.20 -13.38
N LYS A 94 2.25 2.51 -13.61
CA LYS A 94 1.86 3.07 -14.90
C LYS A 94 2.92 2.60 -15.88
N GLY A 95 2.55 1.68 -16.77
CA GLY A 95 3.34 1.34 -17.94
C GLY A 95 3.41 2.49 -18.93
#